data_AF-A0A4Y2L543-F1
#
_entry.id   AF-A0A4Y2L543-F1
#
_cell.length_a   1.000
_cell.length_b   1.000
_cell.length_c   1.000
_cell.angle_alpha   90.00
_cell.angle_beta   90.00
_cell.angle_gamma   90.00
#
_symmetry.space_group_name_H-M   'P 1'
#
loop_
_entity.id
_entity.type
_entity.pdbx_description
1 polymer ?
#
loop_
_entity_poly.entity_id
_entity_poly.type
_entity_poly.pdbx_seq_one_letter_code
_entity_poly.pdbx_strand_id
1 'polypeptide(L)'
;MGVRKTKERIRYNFYWPNMSNDIADFVRTCMGCQLRRKDKISDRAPITPVALPELPFETVTLDLVHIEPPSGRDIQVMFSLNGSDD
;
A
#
# COMPACT_ATOMS: atom_id res chain seq x y z
N MET A 1 -8.05 11.16 -11.27
CA MET A 1 -8.25 11.20 -12.73
C MET A 1 -6.90 11.04 -13.39
N GLY A 2 -6.82 10.31 -14.51
CA GLY A 2 -5.55 10.09 -15.22
C GLY A 2 -5.69 10.41 -16.70
N VAL A 3 -4.56 10.40 -17.42
CA VAL A 3 -4.41 10.84 -18.82
C VAL A 3 -5.56 10.32 -19.71
N ARG A 4 -5.87 9.02 -19.64
CA ARG A 4 -6.92 8.40 -20.47
C ARG A 4 -8.30 9.03 -20.27
N LYS A 5 -8.77 9.13 -19.02
CA LYS A 5 -10.09 9.69 -18.71
C LYS A 5 -10.16 11.18 -19.05
N THR A 6 -9.08 11.93 -18.83
CA THR A 6 -9.00 13.35 -19.19
C THR A 6 -9.08 13.54 -20.70
N LYS A 7 -8.37 12.70 -21.46
CA LYS A 7 -8.40 12.69 -22.93
C LYS A 7 -9.77 12.33 -23.50
N GLU A 8 -10.44 11.33 -22.94
CA GLU A 8 -11.81 10.97 -23.34
C GLU A 8 -12.77 12.15 -23.16
N ARG A 9 -12.68 12.87 -22.03
CA ARG A 9 -13.56 14.03 -21.75
C ARG A 9 -13.34 15.22 -22.69
N ILE A 10 -12.09 15.57 -22.95
CA ILE A 10 -11.75 16.73 -23.78
C ILE A 10 -12.15 16.48 -25.24
N ARG A 11 -12.01 15.24 -25.72
CA ARG A 11 -12.37 14.84 -27.08
C ARG A 11 -13.84 15.01 -27.44
N TYR A 12 -14.74 15.13 -26.48
CA TYR A 12 -16.16 15.36 -26.77
C TYR A 12 -16.43 16.75 -27.34
N ASN A 13 -15.60 17.76 -27.01
CA ASN A 13 -15.88 19.15 -27.36
C ASN A 13 -14.71 19.85 -28.07
N PHE A 14 -13.50 19.29 -28.02
CA PHE A 14 -12.30 19.95 -28.52
C PHE A 14 -11.36 19.00 -29.27
N TYR A 15 -10.65 19.54 -30.26
CA TYR A 15 -9.58 18.86 -30.97
C TYR A 15 -8.50 19.85 -31.40
N TRP A 16 -7.23 19.46 -31.25
CA TRP A 16 -6.08 20.18 -31.80
C TRP A 16 -4.90 19.22 -32.06
N PRO A 17 -3.92 19.61 -32.91
CA PRO A 17 -2.70 18.83 -33.11
C PRO A 17 -1.95 18.64 -31.79
N ASN A 18 -1.38 17.45 -31.54
CA ASN A 18 -0.65 17.11 -30.30
C ASN A 18 -1.44 17.15 -28.98
N MET A 19 -2.77 17.29 -29.01
CA MET A 19 -3.64 17.25 -27.82
C MET A 19 -3.35 16.09 -26.85
N SER A 20 -2.98 14.93 -27.36
CA SER A 20 -2.67 13.78 -26.49
C SER A 20 -1.45 14.01 -25.61
N ASN A 21 -0.43 14.69 -26.14
CA ASN A 21 0.82 14.99 -25.44
C ASN A 21 0.57 16.09 -24.42
N ASP A 22 -0.09 17.18 -24.81
CA ASP A 22 -0.43 18.28 -23.91
C ASP A 22 -1.24 17.81 -22.69
N ILE A 23 -2.22 16.93 -22.92
CA ILE A 23 -3.03 16.34 -21.83
C ILE A 23 -2.17 15.44 -20.94
N ALA A 24 -1.24 14.66 -21.52
CA ALA A 24 -0.34 13.82 -20.76
C ALA A 24 0.61 14.64 -19.90
N ASP A 25 1.17 15.72 -20.45
CA ASP A 25 2.10 16.61 -19.79
C ASP A 25 1.42 17.38 -18.66
N PHE A 26 0.23 17.92 -18.90
CA PHE A 26 -0.58 18.56 -17.86
C PHE A 26 -0.88 17.63 -16.69
N VAL A 27 -1.32 16.40 -16.97
CA VAL A 27 -1.62 15.43 -15.91
C VAL A 27 -0.34 15.03 -15.16
N ARG A 28 0.81 14.98 -15.84
CA ARG A 28 2.11 14.63 -15.24
C ARG A 28 2.65 15.73 -14.32
N THR A 29 2.48 17.00 -14.68
CA THR A 29 2.97 18.15 -13.90
C THR A 29 1.98 18.65 -12.85
N CYS A 30 0.70 18.28 -12.94
CA CYS A 30 -0.31 18.71 -11.97
C CYS A 30 -0.11 18.04 -10.60
N MET A 31 0.32 18.83 -9.60
CA MET A 31 0.57 18.35 -8.23
C MET A 31 -0.65 17.64 -7.62
N GLY A 32 -1.85 18.21 -7.75
CA GLY A 32 -3.06 17.59 -7.22
C GLY A 32 -3.40 16.26 -7.90
N CYS A 33 -3.06 16.09 -9.19
CA CYS A 33 -3.19 14.81 -9.87
C CYS A 33 -2.17 13.79 -9.38
N GLN A 34 -0.92 14.20 -9.16
CA GLN A 34 0.14 13.32 -8.66
C GLN A 34 -0.12 12.85 -7.23
N LEU A 35 -0.50 13.76 -6.31
CA LEU A 35 -0.81 13.41 -4.91
C LEU A 35 -2.01 12.46 -4.76
N ARG A 36 -2.98 12.53 -5.68
CA ARG A 36 -4.17 11.66 -5.67
C ARG A 36 -4.00 10.39 -6.52
N ARG A 37 -2.91 10.29 -7.27
CA ARG A 37 -2.64 9.12 -8.09
C ARG A 37 -2.30 7.97 -7.15
N LYS A 38 -2.99 6.83 -7.32
CA LYS A 38 -2.56 5.59 -6.68
C LYS A 38 -1.21 5.22 -7.27
N ASP A 39 -0.19 5.09 -6.44
CA ASP A 39 1.06 4.50 -6.86
C ASP A 39 0.76 3.08 -7.35
N LYS A 40 1.23 2.77 -8.56
CA LYS A 40 1.34 1.39 -8.99
C LYS A 40 2.55 0.86 -8.24
N ILE A 41 2.33 0.38 -7.02
CA ILE A 41 3.35 -0.24 -6.18
C ILE A 41 3.76 -1.54 -6.88
N SER A 42 4.63 -1.45 -7.89
CA SER A 42 5.31 -2.60 -8.49
C SER A 42 6.50 -3.04 -7.66
N ASP A 43 6.95 -2.19 -6.73
CA ASP A 43 8.18 -2.35 -5.97
C ASP A 43 7.89 -2.76 -4.52
N ARG A 44 6.91 -3.66 -4.31
CA ARG A 44 6.87 -4.37 -3.03
C ARG A 44 8.12 -5.25 -3.02
N ALA A 45 9.06 -4.94 -2.13
CA ALA A 45 10.16 -5.84 -1.85
C ALA A 45 9.60 -7.26 -1.65
N PRO A 46 10.20 -8.29 -2.27
CA PRO A 46 9.76 -9.67 -2.08
C PRO A 46 9.71 -9.98 -0.59
N ILE A 47 8.62 -10.61 -0.14
CA ILE A 47 8.51 -11.08 1.24
C ILE A 47 9.62 -12.11 1.42
N THR A 48 10.58 -11.80 2.29
CA THR A 48 11.65 -12.74 2.63
C THR A 48 11.12 -13.68 3.71
N PRO A 49 11.23 -15.01 3.54
CA PRO A 49 10.80 -15.94 4.57
C PRO A 49 11.66 -15.74 5.84
N VAL A 50 11.01 -15.77 6.99
CA VAL A 50 11.69 -15.79 8.30
C VAL A 50 12.30 -17.18 8.48
N ALA A 51 13.56 -17.24 8.90
CA ALA A 51 14.22 -18.50 9.20
C ALA A 51 13.48 -19.24 10.32
N LEU A 52 13.33 -20.55 10.18
CA LEU A 52 12.82 -21.38 11.26
C LEU A 52 13.91 -21.49 12.34
N PRO A 53 13.53 -21.38 13.64
CA PRO A 53 14.46 -21.65 14.72
C PRO A 53 14.89 -23.13 14.70
N GLU A 54 16.14 -23.41 15.08
CA GLU A 54 16.69 -24.76 15.18
C GLU A 54 16.36 -25.40 16.53
N LEU A 55 16.15 -24.58 17.57
CA LEU A 55 15.85 -25.03 18.93
C LEU A 55 14.53 -24.45 19.45
N PRO A 56 13.81 -25.20 20.30
CA PRO A 56 12.66 -24.66 21.02
C PRO A 56 13.03 -23.38 21.78
N PHE A 57 12.15 -22.38 21.73
CA PHE A 57 12.29 -21.09 22.42
C PHE A 57 13.44 -20.19 21.93
N GLU A 58 14.07 -20.49 20.79
CA GLU A 58 15.12 -19.65 20.20
C GLU A 58 14.58 -18.30 19.68
N THR A 59 13.33 -18.29 19.18
CA THR A 59 12.68 -17.08 18.67
C THR A 59 11.32 -16.87 19.35
N VAL A 60 11.09 -15.66 19.86
CA VAL A 60 9.81 -15.20 20.41
C VAL A 60 9.26 -14.09 19.52
N THR A 61 8.06 -14.27 18.98
CA THR A 61 7.34 -13.22 18.25
C THR A 61 6.28 -12.59 19.15
N LEU A 62 6.21 -11.27 19.13
CA LEU A 62 5.29 -10.46 19.93
C LEU A 62 4.39 -9.67 19.00
N ASP A 63 3.08 -9.77 19.20
CA ASP A 63 2.11 -8.90 18.54
C ASP A 63 1.30 -8.11 19.59
N LEU A 64 1.09 -6.83 19.30
CA LEU A 64 0.34 -5.92 20.16
C LEU A 64 -1.03 -5.69 19.54
N VAL A 65 -2.06 -6.22 20.21
CA VAL A 65 -3.43 -6.04 19.76
C VAL A 65 -4.12 -5.06 20.71
N HIS A 66 -4.50 -3.92 20.16
CA HIS A 66 -5.38 -3.00 20.86
C HIS A 66 -6.83 -3.40 20.64
N ILE A 67 -7.48 -3.83 21.72
CA ILE A 67 -8.93 -4.06 21.76
C ILE A 67 -9.47 -3.02 22.74
N GLU A 68 -10.39 -2.15 22.32
CA GLU A 68 -11.10 -1.27 23.26
C GLU A 68 -12.21 -2.08 23.95
N PRO A 69 -12.07 -2.47 25.24
CA PRO A 69 -13.19 -3.05 25.96
C PRO A 69 -14.27 -1.98 26.22
N PRO A 70 -15.54 -2.37 26.37
CA PRO A 70 -16.64 -1.45 26.71
C PRO A 70 -16.38 -0.61 27.98
N SER A 71 -15.48 -1.04 28.86
CA SER A 71 -15.14 -0.38 30.13
C SER A 71 -13.81 0.38 30.14
N GLY A 72 -13.12 0.49 29.00
CA GLY A 72 -11.94 1.36 28.85
C GLY A 72 -10.59 0.75 29.23
N ARG A 73 -9.65 0.87 28.27
CA ARG A 73 -8.18 0.75 28.32
C ARG A 73 -7.57 -0.52 28.95
N ASP A 74 -7.71 -1.64 28.22
CA ASP A 74 -6.80 -2.78 28.36
C ASP A 74 -5.97 -2.95 27.07
N ILE A 75 -4.66 -3.18 27.20
CA ILE A 75 -3.79 -3.55 26.07
C ILE A 75 -3.57 -5.06 26.17
N GLN A 76 -3.97 -5.82 25.14
CA GLN A 76 -3.72 -7.25 25.08
C GLN A 76 -2.45 -7.52 24.27
N VAL A 77 -1.52 -8.25 24.87
CA VAL A 77 -0.28 -8.67 24.23
C VAL A 77 -0.39 -10.16 23.91
N MET A 78 -0.23 -10.53 22.64
CA MET A 78 -0.26 -11.92 22.19
C MET A 78 1.18 -12.41 21.96
N PHE A 79 1.54 -13.50 22.62
CA PHE A 79 2.81 -14.17 22.45
C PHE A 79 2.60 -15.46 21.65
N SER A 80 3.39 -15.67 20.61
CA SER A 80 3.47 -16.96 19.93
C SER A 80 4.85 -17.55 20.18
N LEU A 81 4.89 -18.70 20.86
CA LEU A 81 6.10 -19.48 21.02
C LEU A 81 6.07 -20.56 19.94
N ASN A 82 7.03 -20.51 19.02
CA ASN A 82 7.23 -21.59 18.06
C ASN A 82 7.93 -22.74 18.80
N GLY A 83 7.13 -23.64 19.37
CA GLY A 83 7.60 -24.89 19.97
C GLY A 83 7.42 -26.03 18.98
N SER A 84 8.53 -26.52 18.41
CA SER A 84 8.60 -27.88 17.88
C SER A 84 8.97 -28.79 19.04
N ASP A 85 7.97 -29.40 19.67
CA ASP A 85 8.15 -30.57 20.53
C ASP A 85 8.60 -31.74 19.64
N ASP A 86 9.85 -32.19 19.80
CA ASP A 86 10.25 -33.57 19.54
C ASP A 86 10.17 -34.35 20.87
#